data_AF-A0A1X7DSV1-F1
#
_entry.id   AF-A0A1X7DSV1-F1
#
_cell.length_a   1.000
_cell.length_b   1.000
_cell.length_c   1.000
_cell.angle_alpha   90.00
_cell.angle_beta   90.00
_cell.angle_gamma   90.00
#
_symmetry.space_group_name_H-M   'P 1'
#
loop_
_entity.id
_entity.type
_entity.pdbx_description
1 polymer ?
#
loop_
_entity_poly.entity_id
_entity_poly.type
_entity_poly.pdbx_seq_one_letter_code
_entity_poly.pdbx_strand_id
1 'polypeptide(L)'
;MKGKKFIIVLTAVILMSASACAKQQQDTINYIGERPTTGPFFAEDETPLIEINYHAGDKIASQLDEVLPLGSPITVTVFRLRGSTLKTDFAQIATEQVASRLAQKGYAIVADNSRFSMKAASEGVEPPEKCVLAGSYTVGPELIYMTAAISTIDDGEILGSWDWTVPLNGQTKSLLPNAEDIDITPMVNTSGPLSNQDKDMNSFQPSYSQQPDRILPGFEQNILN
;
A
#
# COMPACT_ATOMS: atom_id res chain seq x y z
N MET A 1 60.36 48.65 36.08
CA MET A 1 59.02 48.18 35.67
C MET A 1 58.85 48.45 34.17
N LYS A 2 58.18 47.55 33.42
CA LYS A 2 58.00 47.50 31.94
C LYS A 2 59.11 46.76 31.19
N GLY A 3 58.90 45.48 30.90
CA GLY A 3 59.82 44.70 30.04
C GLY A 3 59.54 43.19 30.00
N LYS A 4 59.04 42.61 31.09
CA LYS A 4 58.76 41.14 31.17
C LYS A 4 57.33 40.71 30.85
N LYS A 5 56.37 41.64 30.70
CA LYS A 5 54.96 41.31 30.42
C LYS A 5 54.63 41.21 28.92
N PHE A 6 55.53 41.64 28.03
CA PHE A 6 55.26 41.65 26.58
C PHE A 6 55.65 40.35 25.87
N ILE A 7 56.55 39.55 26.45
CA ILE A 7 57.04 38.32 25.82
C ILE A 7 56.05 37.16 25.96
N ILE A 8 55.27 37.11 27.05
CA ILE A 8 54.32 36.01 27.30
C ILE A 8 53.08 36.11 26.40
N VAL A 9 52.67 37.32 26.01
CA VAL A 9 51.49 37.55 25.16
C VAL A 9 51.78 37.20 23.69
N LEU A 10 53.03 37.35 23.24
CA LEU A 10 53.38 37.06 21.84
C LEU A 10 53.48 35.56 21.54
N THR A 11 53.86 34.73 22.51
CA THR A 11 53.93 33.27 22.36
C THR A 11 52.57 32.57 22.34
N ALA A 12 51.52 33.16 22.91
CA ALA A 12 50.18 32.58 22.91
C ALA A 12 49.45 32.73 21.58
N VAL A 13 49.77 33.76 20.80
CA VAL A 13 49.11 34.04 19.50
C VAL A 13 49.66 33.16 18.37
N ILE A 14 50.93 32.76 18.45
CA ILE A 14 51.57 31.92 17.42
C ILE A 14 51.14 30.44 17.52
N LEU A 15 50.75 29.94 18.71
CA LEU A 15 50.21 28.59 18.84
C LEU A 15 48.76 28.45 18.32
N MET A 16 48.00 29.53 18.21
CA MET A 16 46.61 29.48 17.73
C MET A 16 46.48 29.50 16.19
N SER A 17 47.51 29.90 15.46
CA SER A 17 47.46 29.94 13.98
C SER A 17 47.88 28.65 13.29
N ALA A 18 48.47 27.67 14.00
CA ALA A 18 48.88 26.39 13.42
C ALA A 18 47.78 25.32 13.37
N SER A 19 46.61 25.57 13.98
CA SER A 19 45.53 24.57 14.06
C SER A 19 44.45 24.71 12.98
N ALA A 20 44.55 25.72 12.10
CA ALA A 20 43.50 26.05 11.14
C ALA A 20 43.67 25.41 9.74
N CYS A 21 44.78 24.73 9.44
CA CYS A 21 45.03 24.17 8.10
C CYS A 21 44.98 22.64 8.00
N ALA A 22 44.64 21.90 9.07
CA ALA A 22 44.59 20.44 9.03
C ALA A 22 43.17 19.86 8.81
N LYS A 23 42.12 20.69 8.75
CA LYS A 23 40.72 20.22 8.80
C LYS A 23 40.01 20.10 7.45
N GLN A 24 40.65 20.47 6.34
CA GLN A 24 39.99 20.54 5.03
C GLN A 24 40.30 19.36 4.10
N GLN A 25 41.20 18.46 4.50
CA GLN A 25 41.62 17.33 3.66
C GLN A 25 40.94 16.00 4.02
N GLN A 26 40.13 15.98 5.07
CA GLN A 26 39.36 14.78 5.49
C GLN A 26 37.98 14.67 4.85
N ASP A 27 37.43 15.76 4.31
CA ASP A 27 36.08 15.73 3.70
C ASP A 27 36.07 15.16 2.26
N THR A 28 37.22 15.02 1.60
CA THR A 28 37.28 14.51 0.22
C THR A 28 37.63 13.03 0.10
N ILE A 29 38.06 12.38 1.20
CA ILE A 29 38.44 10.95 1.20
C ILE A 29 37.28 10.00 1.55
N ASN A 30 36.13 10.52 1.99
CA ASN A 30 34.95 9.71 2.31
C ASN A 30 33.99 9.48 1.13
N TYR A 31 34.33 9.94 -0.09
CA TYR A 31 33.48 9.75 -1.27
C TYR A 31 33.67 8.39 -1.97
N ILE A 32 34.61 7.56 -1.52
CA ILE A 32 34.89 6.25 -2.11
C ILE A 32 34.57 5.16 -1.08
N GLY A 33 33.29 4.94 -0.77
CA GLY A 33 32.89 3.74 -0.02
C GLY A 33 31.75 3.88 0.98
N GLU A 34 31.20 5.08 1.20
CA GLU A 34 29.97 5.18 1.99
C GLU A 34 28.80 4.65 1.17
N ARG A 35 28.06 3.69 1.74
CA ARG A 35 26.79 3.19 1.18
C ARG A 35 25.94 4.39 0.78
N PRO A 36 25.22 4.32 -0.36
CA PRO A 36 24.45 5.44 -0.85
C PRO A 36 23.58 6.02 0.28
N THR A 37 23.83 7.29 0.64
CA THR A 37 23.06 8.04 1.65
C THR A 37 21.68 8.45 1.13
N THR A 38 21.29 7.96 -0.05
CA THR A 38 19.92 8.04 -0.54
C THR A 38 19.07 7.12 0.31
N GLY A 39 18.57 7.65 1.43
CA GLY A 39 17.27 7.22 1.93
C GLY A 39 16.22 7.30 0.80
N PRO A 40 15.10 6.60 0.91
CA PRO A 40 14.05 6.66 -0.11
C PRO A 40 13.71 8.12 -0.41
N PHE A 41 13.77 8.50 -1.69
CA PHE A 41 13.55 9.88 -2.16
C PHE A 41 12.14 10.40 -1.84
N PHE A 42 11.22 9.49 -1.51
CA PHE A 42 9.88 9.77 -1.03
C PHE A 42 9.67 8.92 0.23
N ALA A 43 9.30 9.55 1.33
CA ALA A 43 8.82 8.80 2.49
C ALA A 43 7.48 8.18 2.12
N GLU A 44 7.43 6.86 1.95
CA GLU A 44 6.17 6.15 1.76
C GLU A 44 5.36 6.21 3.06
N ASP A 45 4.06 6.48 2.93
CA ASP A 45 3.15 6.41 4.07
C ASP A 45 2.84 4.94 4.36
N GLU A 46 3.45 4.44 5.43
CA GLU A 46 3.32 3.07 5.92
C GLU A 46 2.21 2.93 6.98
N THR A 47 1.29 3.90 7.07
CA THR A 47 0.16 3.82 8.00
C THR A 47 -0.61 2.52 7.75
N PRO A 48 -0.78 1.65 8.78
CA PRO A 48 -1.44 0.37 8.59
C PRO A 48 -2.89 0.55 8.12
N LEU A 49 -3.29 -0.21 7.08
CA LEU A 49 -4.64 -0.17 6.52
C LEU A 49 -5.74 -0.35 7.59
N ILE A 50 -5.47 -1.19 8.60
CA ILE A 50 -6.39 -1.43 9.71
C ILE A 50 -6.66 -0.19 10.55
N GLU A 51 -5.66 0.66 10.79
CA GLU A 51 -5.83 1.89 11.58
C GLU A 51 -6.72 2.89 10.84
N ILE A 52 -6.48 3.04 9.53
CA ILE A 52 -7.27 3.91 8.65
C ILE A 52 -8.73 3.44 8.62
N ASN A 53 -8.96 2.14 8.42
CA ASN A 53 -10.31 1.58 8.34
C ASN A 53 -11.02 1.55 9.70
N TYR A 54 -10.30 1.36 10.80
CA TYR A 54 -10.87 1.46 12.14
C TYR A 54 -11.26 2.91 12.47
N HIS A 55 -10.48 3.89 12.02
CA HIS A 55 -10.87 5.29 12.14
C HIS A 55 -12.17 5.58 11.39
N ALA A 56 -12.32 5.06 10.17
CA ALA A 56 -13.57 5.17 9.42
C ALA A 56 -14.75 4.51 10.16
N GLY A 57 -14.55 3.31 10.71
CA GLY A 57 -15.54 2.62 11.54
C GLY A 57 -15.96 3.42 12.77
N ASP A 58 -15.01 4.09 13.44
CA ASP A 58 -15.29 4.97 14.58
C ASP A 58 -16.12 6.19 14.18
N LYS A 59 -15.84 6.78 13.01
CA LYS A 59 -16.57 7.93 12.47
C LYS A 59 -18.00 7.57 12.08
N ILE A 60 -18.20 6.41 11.46
CA ILE A 60 -19.54 5.91 11.13
C ILE A 60 -20.31 5.60 12.42
N ALA A 61 -19.70 4.86 13.36
CA ALA A 61 -20.33 4.54 14.65
C ALA A 61 -20.80 5.79 15.42
N SER A 62 -19.98 6.86 15.44
CA SER A 62 -20.34 8.09 16.14
C SER A 62 -21.58 8.81 15.60
N GLN A 63 -22.00 8.51 14.38
CA GLN A 63 -23.22 9.06 13.77
C GLN A 63 -24.45 8.19 14.06
N LEU A 64 -24.24 6.92 14.41
CA LEU A 64 -25.32 5.95 14.62
C LEU A 64 -25.86 5.96 16.06
N ASP A 65 -25.06 6.38 17.04
CA ASP A 65 -25.40 6.24 18.48
C ASP A 65 -26.75 6.89 18.86
N GLU A 66 -27.16 7.96 18.18
CA GLU A 66 -28.42 8.67 18.44
C GLU A 66 -29.54 8.33 17.46
N VAL A 67 -29.21 7.69 16.33
CA VAL A 67 -30.13 7.53 15.20
C VAL A 67 -30.61 6.08 15.08
N LEU A 68 -29.74 5.11 15.36
CA LEU A 68 -30.06 3.71 15.14
C LEU A 68 -30.71 3.07 16.37
N PRO A 69 -31.95 2.54 16.27
CA PRO A 69 -32.57 1.85 17.38
C PRO A 69 -31.73 0.65 17.86
N LEU A 70 -31.73 0.41 19.17
CA LEU A 70 -30.96 -0.69 19.77
C LEU A 70 -31.41 -2.05 19.21
N GLY A 71 -30.43 -2.90 18.87
CA GLY A 71 -30.68 -4.25 18.34
C GLY A 71 -30.94 -4.31 16.83
N SER A 72 -30.83 -3.18 16.13
CA SER A 72 -30.90 -3.10 14.67
C SER A 72 -29.76 -3.89 13.99
N PRO A 73 -30.07 -4.91 13.17
CA PRO A 73 -29.05 -5.66 12.44
C PRO A 73 -28.50 -4.88 11.26
N ILE A 74 -27.17 -4.90 11.11
CA ILE A 74 -26.46 -4.29 9.99
C ILE A 74 -25.87 -5.41 9.13
N THR A 75 -26.43 -5.58 7.93
CA THR A 75 -25.91 -6.52 6.92
C THR A 75 -24.72 -5.89 6.19
N VAL A 76 -23.65 -6.63 5.98
CA VAL A 76 -22.44 -6.10 5.34
C VAL A 76 -22.35 -6.51 3.88
N THR A 77 -22.21 -5.52 2.99
CA THR A 77 -21.92 -5.73 1.58
C THR A 77 -20.46 -5.37 1.29
N VAL A 78 -19.74 -6.28 0.64
CA VAL A 78 -18.35 -6.04 0.20
C VAL A 78 -18.28 -4.77 -0.64
N PHE A 79 -17.33 -3.90 -0.32
CA PHE A 79 -17.10 -2.65 -1.02
C PHE A 79 -16.76 -2.90 -2.49
N ARG A 80 -17.08 -1.93 -3.35
CA ARG A 80 -16.96 -2.12 -4.80
C ARG A 80 -15.99 -1.14 -5.42
N LEU A 81 -15.15 -1.62 -6.34
CA LEU A 81 -14.39 -0.74 -7.22
C LEU A 81 -15.38 -0.01 -8.14
N ARG A 82 -15.35 1.31 -8.16
CA ARG A 82 -16.25 2.11 -8.98
C ARG A 82 -16.05 1.77 -10.47
N GLY A 83 -17.14 1.45 -11.15
CA GLY A 83 -17.12 1.07 -12.56
C GLY A 83 -16.72 -0.38 -12.84
N SER A 84 -16.55 -1.21 -11.80
CA SER A 84 -16.22 -2.62 -11.94
C SER A 84 -17.13 -3.50 -11.07
N THR A 85 -17.35 -4.74 -11.51
CA THR A 85 -18.05 -5.78 -10.74
C THR A 85 -17.07 -6.69 -10.00
N LEU A 86 -15.77 -6.45 -10.13
CA LEU A 86 -14.72 -7.23 -9.48
C LEU A 86 -14.79 -7.07 -7.96
N LYS A 87 -14.73 -8.22 -7.28
CA LYS A 87 -14.45 -8.29 -5.84
C LYS A 87 -12.96 -8.49 -5.69
N THR A 88 -12.32 -7.64 -4.91
CA THR A 88 -10.86 -7.63 -4.73
C THR A 88 -10.53 -7.90 -3.28
N ASP A 89 -9.35 -8.44 -3.01
CA ASP A 89 -8.89 -8.69 -1.64
C ASP A 89 -8.84 -7.39 -0.84
N PHE A 90 -8.41 -6.30 -1.47
CA PHE A 90 -8.47 -4.96 -0.88
C PHE A 90 -9.89 -4.61 -0.41
N ALA A 91 -10.89 -4.83 -1.26
CA ALA A 91 -12.28 -4.51 -0.94
C ALA A 91 -12.81 -5.38 0.21
N GLN A 92 -12.48 -6.67 0.19
CA GLN A 92 -12.89 -7.61 1.22
C GLN A 92 -12.27 -7.24 2.58
N ILE A 93 -10.96 -7.02 2.62
CA ILE A 93 -10.23 -6.65 3.85
C ILE A 93 -10.74 -5.31 4.39
N ALA A 94 -10.92 -4.31 3.54
CA ALA A 94 -11.41 -3.00 3.98
C ALA A 94 -12.83 -3.10 4.58
N THR A 95 -13.71 -3.84 3.93
CA THR A 95 -15.06 -4.09 4.45
C THR A 95 -15.03 -4.83 5.78
N GLU A 96 -14.25 -5.91 5.89
CA GLU A 96 -14.15 -6.71 7.11
C GLU A 96 -13.58 -5.90 8.28
N GLN A 97 -12.60 -5.04 8.03
CA GLN A 97 -12.02 -4.18 9.06
C GLN A 97 -13.01 -3.11 9.56
N VAL A 98 -13.72 -2.44 8.66
CA VAL A 98 -14.78 -1.48 9.05
C VAL A 98 -15.89 -2.18 9.81
N ALA A 99 -16.37 -3.32 9.30
CA ALA A 99 -17.42 -4.11 9.96
C ALA A 99 -16.98 -4.62 11.33
N SER A 100 -15.76 -5.14 11.45
CA SER A 100 -15.18 -5.58 12.72
C SER A 100 -15.15 -4.45 13.74
N ARG A 101 -14.79 -3.23 13.30
CA ARG A 101 -14.76 -2.07 14.18
C ARG A 101 -16.14 -1.64 14.64
N LEU A 102 -17.15 -1.67 13.76
CA LEU A 102 -18.54 -1.42 14.15
C LEU A 102 -19.04 -2.47 15.16
N ALA A 103 -18.70 -3.75 14.98
CA ALA A 103 -19.02 -4.78 15.96
C ALA A 103 -18.37 -4.51 17.34
N GLN A 104 -17.12 -4.05 17.36
CA GLN A 104 -16.44 -3.64 18.61
C GLN A 104 -17.11 -2.44 19.29
N LYS A 105 -17.85 -1.61 18.54
CA LYS A 105 -18.64 -0.49 19.06
C LYS A 105 -20.03 -0.89 19.56
N GLY A 106 -20.39 -2.18 19.48
CA GLY A 106 -21.65 -2.70 20.00
C GLY A 106 -22.75 -2.85 18.96
N TYR A 107 -22.47 -2.60 17.67
CA TYR A 107 -23.44 -2.79 16.60
C TYR A 107 -23.59 -4.27 16.20
N ALA A 108 -24.81 -4.68 15.90
CA ALA A 108 -25.12 -6.05 15.50
C ALA A 108 -24.78 -6.31 14.03
N ILE A 109 -23.52 -6.67 13.76
CA ILE A 109 -23.05 -7.00 12.40
C ILE A 109 -23.42 -8.44 12.05
N VAL A 110 -24.14 -8.63 10.94
CA VAL A 110 -24.69 -9.94 10.55
C VAL A 110 -24.53 -10.24 9.07
N ALA A 111 -24.40 -11.52 8.74
CA ALA A 111 -24.42 -11.99 7.35
C ALA A 111 -25.85 -12.08 6.80
N ASP A 112 -26.82 -12.39 7.66
CA ASP A 112 -28.23 -12.52 7.32
C ASP A 112 -29.10 -11.90 8.43
N ASN A 113 -30.01 -11.00 8.04
CA ASN A 113 -30.93 -10.30 8.92
C ASN A 113 -32.32 -10.98 9.01
N SER A 114 -32.55 -12.10 8.31
CA SER A 114 -33.84 -12.81 8.26
C SER A 114 -34.32 -13.31 9.63
N ARG A 115 -33.38 -13.58 10.54
CA ARG A 115 -33.64 -14.15 11.88
C ARG A 115 -33.86 -13.11 12.97
N PHE A 116 -33.72 -11.82 12.65
CA PHE A 116 -33.87 -10.76 13.63
C PHE A 116 -35.33 -10.39 13.83
N SER A 117 -35.72 -10.28 15.10
CA SER A 117 -37.05 -9.79 15.48
C SER A 117 -37.09 -8.29 15.29
N MET A 118 -37.95 -7.82 14.39
CA MET A 118 -38.20 -6.39 14.14
C MET A 118 -39.26 -5.82 15.08
N LYS A 119 -39.62 -6.55 16.15
CA LYS A 119 -40.57 -6.08 17.15
C LYS A 119 -39.82 -5.29 18.22
N ALA A 120 -40.44 -4.21 18.70
CA ALA A 120 -39.96 -3.48 19.86
C ALA A 120 -39.75 -4.42 21.05
N ALA A 121 -38.63 -4.24 21.75
CA ALA A 121 -38.28 -5.07 22.91
C ALA A 121 -39.23 -4.84 24.10
N SER A 122 -39.79 -3.63 24.22
CA SER A 122 -40.76 -3.23 25.23
C SER A 122 -41.62 -2.05 24.73
N GLU A 123 -42.74 -1.78 25.42
CA GLU A 123 -43.51 -0.56 25.17
C GLU A 123 -42.63 0.69 25.40
N GLY A 124 -42.64 1.61 24.43
CA GLY A 124 -41.89 2.88 24.49
C GLY A 124 -40.47 2.84 23.90
N VAL A 125 -39.99 1.68 23.43
CA VAL A 125 -38.72 1.56 22.69
C VAL A 125 -39.03 1.47 21.19
N GLU A 126 -38.29 2.24 20.38
CA GLU A 126 -38.41 2.19 18.93
C GLU A 126 -38.06 0.78 18.41
N PRO A 127 -38.85 0.21 17.49
CA PRO A 127 -38.53 -1.09 16.93
C PRO A 127 -37.16 -1.06 16.23
N PRO A 128 -36.41 -2.17 16.25
CA PRO A 128 -35.19 -2.28 15.46
C PRO A 128 -35.44 -1.98 13.99
N GLU A 129 -34.40 -1.55 13.28
CA GLU A 129 -34.42 -1.32 11.84
C GLU A 129 -33.37 -2.17 11.14
N LYS A 130 -33.66 -2.59 9.91
CA LYS A 130 -32.68 -3.34 9.12
C LYS A 130 -31.83 -2.36 8.33
N CYS A 131 -30.52 -2.48 8.49
CA CYS A 131 -29.58 -1.63 7.79
C CYS A 131 -28.59 -2.44 6.94
N VAL A 132 -27.95 -1.75 6.02
CA VAL A 132 -26.88 -2.30 5.18
C VAL A 132 -25.67 -1.38 5.23
N LEU A 133 -24.50 -1.94 5.51
CA LEU A 133 -23.21 -1.29 5.28
C LEU A 133 -22.78 -1.57 3.84
N ALA A 134 -22.59 -0.50 3.07
CA ALA A 134 -22.09 -0.58 1.70
C ALA A 134 -21.05 0.52 1.47
N GLY A 135 -20.18 0.31 0.48
CA GLY A 135 -19.15 1.28 0.16
C GLY A 135 -18.60 1.08 -1.24
N SER A 136 -17.87 2.08 -1.70
CA SER A 136 -17.15 2.04 -2.96
C SER A 136 -15.78 2.66 -2.84
N TYR A 137 -14.89 2.30 -3.75
CA TYR A 137 -13.57 2.89 -3.82
C TYR A 137 -13.14 3.17 -5.25
N THR A 138 -12.18 4.08 -5.40
CA THR A 138 -11.57 4.44 -6.69
C THR A 138 -10.06 4.58 -6.49
N VAL A 139 -9.28 3.96 -7.36
CA VAL A 139 -7.81 3.97 -7.30
C VAL A 139 -7.28 5.15 -8.12
N GLY A 140 -6.58 6.07 -7.47
CA GLY A 140 -5.82 7.14 -8.10
C GLY A 140 -4.31 6.82 -8.21
N PRO A 141 -3.48 7.78 -8.64
CA PRO A 141 -2.03 7.55 -8.81
C PRO A 141 -1.27 7.28 -7.51
N GLU A 142 -1.66 7.93 -6.42
CA GLU A 142 -0.97 7.87 -5.12
C GLU A 142 -1.91 7.49 -3.96
N LEU A 143 -3.22 7.59 -4.17
CA LEU A 143 -4.24 7.40 -3.14
C LEU A 143 -5.38 6.56 -3.68
N ILE A 144 -5.98 5.78 -2.80
CA ILE A 144 -7.26 5.11 -3.01
C ILE A 144 -8.32 5.92 -2.25
N TYR A 145 -9.33 6.41 -2.97
CA TYR A 145 -10.45 7.15 -2.40
C TYR A 145 -11.54 6.15 -1.99
N MET A 146 -11.92 6.18 -0.72
CA MET A 146 -12.90 5.30 -0.11
C MET A 146 -14.14 6.08 0.29
N THR A 147 -15.31 5.47 0.15
CA THR A 147 -16.58 5.95 0.70
C THR A 147 -17.36 4.77 1.24
N ALA A 148 -17.94 4.91 2.42
CA ALA A 148 -18.83 3.91 3.00
C ALA A 148 -19.99 4.57 3.73
N ALA A 149 -21.15 3.94 3.67
CA ALA A 149 -22.37 4.40 4.30
C ALA A 149 -23.16 3.22 4.86
N ILE A 150 -23.87 3.50 5.95
CA ILE A 150 -24.91 2.63 6.50
C ILE A 150 -26.24 3.26 6.17
N SER A 151 -27.08 2.51 5.46
CA SER A 151 -28.42 2.93 5.11
C SER A 151 -29.47 1.95 5.60
N THR A 152 -30.66 2.45 5.88
CA THR A 152 -31.85 1.61 6.09
C THR A 152 -32.17 0.83 4.82
N ILE A 153 -32.76 -0.36 4.98
CA ILE A 153 -33.17 -1.20 3.84
C ILE A 153 -34.53 -0.76 3.28
N ASP A 154 -35.41 -0.23 4.13
CA ASP A 154 -36.81 0.04 3.77
C ASP A 154 -36.97 1.29 2.89
N ASP A 155 -36.30 2.39 3.23
CA ASP A 155 -36.38 3.68 2.53
C ASP A 155 -35.02 4.20 2.01
N GLY A 156 -33.91 3.57 2.38
CA GLY A 156 -32.58 3.93 1.88
C GLY A 156 -32.00 5.19 2.51
N GLU A 157 -32.52 5.63 3.64
CA GLU A 157 -31.97 6.74 4.41
C GLU A 157 -30.55 6.42 4.86
N ILE A 158 -29.63 7.37 4.68
CA ILE A 158 -28.24 7.23 5.12
C ILE A 158 -28.16 7.69 6.58
N LEU A 159 -27.94 6.73 7.48
CA LEU A 159 -27.84 6.98 8.92
C LEU A 159 -26.44 7.43 9.34
N GLY A 160 -25.42 6.96 8.62
CA GLY A 160 -24.04 7.33 8.88
C GLY A 160 -23.15 7.06 7.68
N SER A 161 -22.20 7.95 7.43
CA SER A 161 -21.26 7.80 6.32
C SER A 161 -19.89 8.37 6.62
N TRP A 162 -18.89 7.88 5.92
CA TRP A 162 -17.55 8.44 5.99
C TRP A 162 -16.81 8.27 4.67
N ASP A 163 -16.04 9.30 4.31
CA ASP A 163 -15.14 9.31 3.17
C ASP A 163 -13.71 9.44 3.68
N TRP A 164 -12.79 8.63 3.15
CA TRP A 164 -11.39 8.65 3.56
C TRP A 164 -10.46 8.25 2.43
N THR A 165 -9.16 8.45 2.64
CA THR A 165 -8.11 8.09 1.69
C THR A 165 -7.20 7.03 2.28
N VAL A 166 -6.79 6.09 1.46
CA VAL A 166 -5.79 5.07 1.79
C VAL A 166 -4.55 5.30 0.91
N PRO A 167 -3.33 5.39 1.47
CA PRO A 167 -2.11 5.50 0.68
C PRO A 167 -1.92 4.31 -0.26
N LEU A 168 -1.53 4.59 -1.51
CA LEU A 168 -1.16 3.56 -2.47
C LEU A 168 0.34 3.25 -2.33
N ASN A 169 0.67 2.32 -1.43
CA ASN A 169 2.02 1.82 -1.18
C ASN A 169 2.15 0.37 -1.66
N GLY A 170 3.33 -0.26 -1.47
CA GLY A 170 3.55 -1.64 -1.88
C GLY A 170 2.55 -2.65 -1.30
N GLN A 171 2.12 -2.44 -0.04
CA GLN A 171 1.16 -3.31 0.65
C GLN A 171 -0.24 -3.20 0.03
N THR A 172 -0.78 -1.99 -0.06
CA THR A 172 -2.14 -1.77 -0.60
C THR A 172 -2.23 -2.09 -2.07
N LYS A 173 -1.17 -1.84 -2.85
CA LYS A 173 -1.10 -2.19 -4.28
C LYS A 173 -1.17 -3.70 -4.51
N SER A 174 -0.58 -4.51 -3.63
CA SER A 174 -0.62 -5.98 -3.77
C SER A 174 -2.03 -6.58 -3.61
N LEU A 175 -2.94 -5.84 -2.95
CA LEU A 175 -4.32 -6.25 -2.69
C LEU A 175 -5.31 -5.77 -3.77
N LEU A 176 -4.85 -4.90 -4.67
CA LEU A 176 -5.63 -4.43 -5.81
C LEU A 176 -5.61 -5.48 -6.93
N PRO A 177 -6.60 -5.45 -7.84
CA PRO A 177 -6.65 -6.41 -8.94
C PRO A 177 -5.39 -6.24 -9.81
N ASN A 178 -4.62 -7.32 -9.93
CA ASN A 178 -3.40 -7.33 -10.72
C ASN A 178 -3.74 -7.60 -12.19
N ALA A 179 -3.01 -6.99 -13.12
CA ALA A 179 -3.20 -7.22 -14.55
C ALA A 179 -2.94 -8.69 -14.98
N GLU A 180 -2.30 -9.48 -14.12
CA GLU A 180 -2.05 -10.92 -14.30
C GLU A 180 -3.28 -11.80 -14.08
N ASP A 181 -4.38 -11.28 -13.50
CA ASP A 181 -5.67 -11.99 -13.45
C ASP A 181 -6.38 -12.03 -14.81
N ILE A 182 -5.87 -11.29 -15.79
CA ILE A 182 -6.21 -11.48 -17.19
C ILE A 182 -5.40 -12.70 -17.62
N ASP A 183 -6.06 -13.76 -18.08
CA ASP A 183 -5.41 -14.93 -18.68
C ASP A 183 -4.68 -14.49 -19.98
N ILE A 184 -3.49 -13.92 -19.82
CA ILE A 184 -2.62 -13.56 -20.92
C ILE A 184 -1.99 -14.87 -21.38
N THR A 185 -2.75 -15.66 -22.13
CA THR A 185 -2.18 -16.75 -22.91
C THR A 185 -1.21 -16.13 -23.91
N PRO A 186 0.11 -16.39 -23.81
CA PRO A 186 1.05 -15.86 -24.78
C PRO A 186 0.66 -16.40 -26.16
N MET A 187 0.24 -15.53 -27.07
CA MET A 187 -0.10 -15.90 -28.45
C MET A 187 1.12 -16.39 -29.24
N VAL A 188 2.32 -16.23 -28.68
CA VAL A 188 3.56 -16.74 -29.25
C VAL A 188 3.92 -18.04 -28.55
N ASN A 189 3.86 -19.12 -29.32
CA ASN A 189 4.38 -20.42 -28.91
C ASN A 189 5.91 -20.31 -28.75
N THR A 190 6.40 -20.15 -27.53
CA THR A 190 7.84 -20.24 -27.21
C THR A 190 8.28 -21.67 -26.95
N SER A 191 7.41 -22.66 -27.12
CA SER A 191 7.86 -24.04 -27.21
C SER A 191 8.65 -24.15 -28.52
N GLY A 192 9.98 -24.08 -28.40
CA GLY A 192 10.84 -24.69 -29.41
C GLY A 192 10.38 -26.13 -29.67
N PRO A 193 10.73 -26.73 -30.82
CA PRO A 193 10.22 -28.05 -31.20
C PRO A 193 10.59 -29.07 -30.12
N LEU A 194 9.63 -29.38 -29.24
CA LEU A 194 9.68 -30.55 -28.38
C LEU A 194 9.42 -31.73 -29.31
N SER A 195 10.49 -32.40 -29.73
CA SER A 195 10.38 -33.72 -30.31
C SER A 195 9.74 -34.62 -29.25
N ASN A 196 8.53 -35.10 -29.53
CA ASN A 196 7.96 -36.22 -28.81
C ASN A 196 8.93 -37.39 -28.93
N GLN A 197 9.65 -37.69 -27.86
CA GLN A 197 10.35 -38.95 -27.71
C GLN A 197 9.99 -39.51 -26.34
N ASP A 198 9.11 -40.49 -26.38
CA ASP A 198 8.87 -41.42 -25.31
C ASP A 198 10.19 -41.93 -24.73
N LYS A 199 10.19 -42.08 -23.40
CA LYS A 199 10.97 -43.03 -22.59
C LYS A 199 12.22 -43.60 -23.26
N ASP A 200 13.40 -43.22 -22.76
CA ASP A 200 14.26 -44.19 -22.07
C ASP A 200 15.45 -43.50 -21.38
N MET A 201 15.76 -44.03 -20.19
CA MET A 201 16.95 -43.69 -19.42
C MET A 201 18.22 -44.10 -20.20
N ASN A 202 19.17 -43.18 -20.41
CA ASN A 202 20.56 -43.33 -19.98
C ASN A 202 21.49 -42.20 -20.44
N SER A 203 22.42 -41.85 -19.54
CA SER A 203 23.69 -41.13 -19.72
C SER A 203 23.65 -39.76 -20.41
N PHE A 204 23.67 -38.70 -19.61
CA PHE A 204 24.15 -37.37 -20.01
C PHE A 204 25.68 -37.39 -20.19
N GLN A 205 26.16 -37.10 -21.40
CA GLN A 205 27.48 -36.51 -21.63
C GLN A 205 27.29 -35.25 -22.48
N PRO A 206 27.76 -34.07 -22.05
CA PRO A 206 27.68 -32.87 -22.86
C PRO A 206 28.78 -32.89 -23.92
N SER A 207 28.40 -32.85 -25.20
CA SER A 207 29.31 -32.54 -26.30
C SER A 207 29.20 -31.05 -26.64
N TYR A 208 30.30 -30.32 -26.50
CA TYR A 208 30.43 -28.96 -27.03
C TYR A 208 30.71 -29.04 -28.53
N SER A 209 29.79 -28.55 -29.36
CA SER A 209 30.08 -28.29 -30.78
C SER A 209 30.78 -26.94 -30.92
N GLN A 210 31.95 -26.95 -31.57
CA GLN A 210 32.74 -25.75 -31.87
C GLN A 210 32.01 -24.84 -32.88
N GLN A 211 31.83 -23.56 -32.52
CA GLN A 211 31.44 -22.50 -33.46
C GLN A 211 32.63 -22.14 -34.35
N PRO A 212 32.46 -22.05 -35.69
CA PRO A 212 33.41 -21.32 -36.53
C PRO A 212 33.12 -19.82 -36.45
N ASP A 213 34.19 -19.06 -36.20
CA ASP A 213 34.26 -17.61 -36.19
C ASP A 213 33.67 -16.97 -37.45
N ARG A 214 32.74 -16.03 -37.25
CA ARG A 214 32.58 -14.78 -38.02
C ARG A 214 31.45 -13.94 -37.41
N ILE A 215 31.80 -13.18 -36.37
CA ILE A 215 31.00 -12.05 -35.90
C ILE A 215 31.45 -10.84 -36.70
N LEU A 216 30.57 -10.27 -37.53
CA LEU A 216 30.71 -8.91 -38.05
C LEU A 216 29.72 -8.02 -37.27
N PRO A 217 30.20 -7.12 -36.39
CA PRO A 217 29.34 -6.15 -35.72
C PRO A 217 29.03 -4.99 -36.68
N GLY A 218 27.77 -4.84 -37.05
CA GLY A 218 27.29 -3.72 -37.86
C GLY A 218 26.99 -2.50 -36.99
N PHE A 219 27.97 -1.63 -36.79
CA PHE A 219 27.78 -0.24 -36.38
C PHE A 219 28.77 0.65 -37.13
N GLU A 220 28.31 1.86 -37.46
CA GLU A 220 29.01 2.99 -38.09
C GLU A 220 28.94 3.09 -39.62
N GLN A 221 28.08 3.99 -40.13
CA GLN A 221 28.34 5.39 -40.50
C GLN A 221 28.88 5.53 -41.92
N ASN A 222 28.05 6.08 -42.82
CA ASN A 222 28.54 6.69 -44.06
C ASN A 222 27.86 8.05 -44.22
N ILE A 223 28.52 9.06 -43.66
CA ILE A 223 28.35 10.46 -44.00
C ILE A 223 29.60 10.82 -44.82
N LEU A 224 29.41 11.47 -45.97
CA LEU A 224 30.41 12.02 -46.92
C LEU A 224 31.03 11.05 -47.94
N ASN A 225 30.45 11.04 -49.15
CA ASN A 225 31.05 11.65 -50.36
C ASN A 225 30.05 11.65 -51.52
#